data_AF-A0A521GQL7-F1
#
_entry.id   AF-A0A521GQL7-F1
#
_cell.length_a   1.000
_cell.length_b   1.000
_cell.length_c   1.000
_cell.angle_alpha   90.00
_cell.angle_beta   90.00
_cell.angle_gamma   90.00
#
_symmetry.space_group_name_H-M   'P 1'
#
loop_
_entity.id
_entity.type
_entity.pdbx_description
1 polymer ?
#
loop_
_entity_poly.entity_id
_entity_poly.type
_entity_poly.pdbx_seq_one_letter_code
_entity_poly.pdbx_strand_id
1 'polypeptide(L)'
;MNDPQKTPQVPPATPREPSGQPPKAPVPPSSGSPVPPATVVDGTPVQFTAPRDQSGLLLEPKPSKWRYLFIVLGILQAVGVAICVFGSIWASRQAKAGVSGTEFFGLFLLVTVVPATVIVAFMNLVGLPIYLVKHRPRGKGLVFAIVSLAISALLALYGCFAVYQLYAAPHRYEAEYQQKSEQRDREFAAANTKPEITKEEAISLLKNCSLKGFYYTGQTKSESLQGVLFPAAETSSNGVVLVKVDGKPYRISIADRLIPELVPIAREAQKTCTNPQFWHDGTYEQFKDGKWYFNNQIANPMETGKTEQEVLSLLQSCKVDYFVGYTGDLSVEKEESTKAWLQKAEKSDTGLETSENAPKTYVFASKAMTAKLQNTARQLRQTCYDVRKLYITIDDTIETEYPVGTWTKVKR
;
A
#
# COMPACT_ATOMS: atom_id res chain seq x y z
N MET A 1 -22.03 32.37 20.30
CA MET A 1 -23.04 32.23 21.37
C MET A 1 -23.73 30.89 21.22
N ASN A 2 -24.16 30.31 22.33
CA ASN A 2 -25.08 29.15 22.41
C ASN A 2 -24.60 27.81 21.83
N ASP A 3 -23.58 27.24 22.47
CA ASP A 3 -23.74 25.93 23.14
C ASP A 3 -24.27 26.24 24.57
N PRO A 4 -24.92 25.34 25.37
CA PRO A 4 -24.68 23.89 25.44
C PRO A 4 -25.92 22.99 25.65
N GLN A 5 -25.71 21.66 25.63
CA GLN A 5 -26.23 20.82 26.73
C GLN A 5 -25.39 19.55 26.98
N LYS A 6 -25.11 19.26 28.27
CA LYS A 6 -24.26 18.15 28.75
C LYS A 6 -24.62 17.81 30.20
N THR A 7 -25.15 16.62 30.44
CA THR A 7 -25.60 16.14 31.77
C THR A 7 -25.47 14.60 31.86
N PRO A 8 -25.41 13.97 33.07
CA PRO A 8 -24.27 13.11 33.36
C PRO A 8 -24.60 11.71 33.94
N GLN A 9 -23.57 11.09 34.52
CA GLN A 9 -23.48 9.78 35.20
C GLN A 9 -24.53 9.53 36.30
N VAL A 10 -24.79 8.24 36.62
CA VAL A 10 -24.45 7.55 37.91
C VAL A 10 -25.22 6.20 38.05
N PRO A 11 -24.62 5.09 38.57
CA PRO A 11 -25.29 3.80 38.90
C PRO A 11 -25.85 3.82 40.36
N PRO A 12 -26.14 2.74 41.13
CA PRO A 12 -26.11 1.28 40.91
C PRO A 12 -27.35 0.52 41.44
N ALA A 13 -27.31 -0.83 41.52
CA ALA A 13 -27.92 -1.61 42.61
C ALA A 13 -27.42 -3.08 42.65
N THR A 14 -27.18 -3.62 43.85
CA THR A 14 -26.97 -5.06 44.11
C THR A 14 -27.87 -5.52 45.27
N PRO A 15 -28.75 -6.53 45.09
CA PRO A 15 -29.46 -7.20 46.20
C PRO A 15 -28.70 -8.44 46.73
N ARG A 16 -29.14 -8.98 47.87
CA ARG A 16 -28.50 -10.09 48.61
C ARG A 16 -29.23 -11.44 48.45
N GLU A 17 -28.50 -12.50 48.79
CA GLU A 17 -28.93 -13.78 49.42
C GLU A 17 -29.95 -13.62 50.59
N PRO A 18 -30.53 -14.70 51.21
CA PRO A 18 -30.21 -16.16 51.12
C PRO A 18 -31.43 -17.13 51.04
N SER A 19 -31.16 -18.44 51.24
CA SER A 19 -31.97 -19.46 51.96
C SER A 19 -32.61 -20.61 51.14
N GLY A 20 -32.51 -21.85 51.65
CA GLY A 20 -33.15 -23.05 51.04
C GLY A 20 -32.61 -24.44 51.42
N GLN A 21 -32.73 -24.87 52.68
CA GLN A 21 -32.49 -26.25 53.18
C GLN A 21 -33.24 -26.46 54.52
N PRO A 22 -33.32 -27.67 55.16
CA PRO A 22 -32.69 -28.98 54.86
C PRO A 22 -33.80 -30.02 54.47
N PRO A 23 -34.13 -31.19 55.10
CA PRO A 23 -33.41 -32.12 55.98
C PRO A 23 -33.61 -33.67 55.78
N LYS A 24 -32.64 -34.44 56.31
CA LYS A 24 -32.74 -35.76 57.00
C LYS A 24 -33.35 -37.01 56.29
N ALA A 25 -32.60 -38.11 56.07
CA ALA A 25 -32.15 -39.19 56.99
C ALA A 25 -33.11 -40.43 57.00
N PRO A 26 -32.75 -41.65 57.52
CA PRO A 26 -31.68 -42.00 58.49
C PRO A 26 -30.79 -43.23 58.15
N VAL A 27 -29.96 -43.64 59.12
CA VAL A 27 -29.11 -44.86 59.19
C VAL A 27 -29.50 -45.66 60.45
N PRO A 28 -29.65 -47.01 60.39
CA PRO A 28 -28.93 -47.92 61.32
C PRO A 28 -28.69 -49.36 60.74
N PRO A 29 -28.18 -50.37 61.48
CA PRO A 29 -26.88 -50.39 62.19
C PRO A 29 -26.05 -51.70 62.04
N SER A 30 -24.82 -51.64 62.54
CA SER A 30 -23.88 -52.72 62.96
C SER A 30 -24.45 -54.10 63.39
N SER A 31 -23.81 -55.20 62.96
CA SER A 31 -23.00 -56.11 63.83
C SER A 31 -22.66 -57.48 63.17
N GLY A 32 -21.63 -58.19 63.67
CA GLY A 32 -21.41 -59.63 63.40
C GLY A 32 -19.99 -60.04 62.98
N SER A 33 -19.20 -60.59 63.92
CA SER A 33 -17.89 -61.23 63.63
C SER A 33 -18.00 -62.76 63.60
N PRO A 34 -17.40 -63.46 62.61
CA PRO A 34 -17.21 -64.91 62.66
C PRO A 34 -15.78 -65.29 63.11
N VAL A 35 -15.67 -66.22 64.05
CA VAL A 35 -14.40 -66.83 64.49
C VAL A 35 -14.15 -68.13 63.71
N PRO A 36 -12.98 -68.33 63.08
CA PRO A 36 -12.51 -69.66 62.69
C PRO A 36 -11.82 -70.37 63.88
N PRO A 37 -11.98 -71.70 64.04
CA PRO A 37 -11.58 -72.41 65.25
C PRO A 37 -10.07 -72.71 65.35
N ALA A 38 -9.60 -72.94 66.57
CA ALA A 38 -8.28 -73.52 66.82
C ALA A 38 -8.32 -75.04 66.60
N THR A 39 -7.60 -75.54 65.58
CA THR A 39 -7.47 -76.97 65.32
C THR A 39 -6.36 -77.56 66.21
N VAL A 40 -6.73 -78.38 67.18
CA VAL A 40 -5.79 -79.16 68.01
C VAL A 40 -5.70 -80.59 67.47
N VAL A 41 -4.48 -81.08 67.24
CA VAL A 41 -4.18 -82.46 66.85
C VAL A 41 -2.96 -82.92 67.66
N ASP A 42 -3.00 -84.14 68.20
CA ASP A 42 -1.90 -84.88 68.84
C ASP A 42 -1.05 -84.16 69.90
N GLY A 43 -1.75 -83.59 70.89
CA GLY A 43 -1.33 -83.59 72.30
C GLY A 43 -0.05 -82.84 72.68
N THR A 44 0.57 -82.11 71.75
CA THR A 44 1.84 -81.40 71.95
C THR A 44 1.73 -79.94 71.48
N PRO A 45 2.31 -78.97 72.22
CA PRO A 45 2.26 -77.57 71.83
C PRO A 45 3.23 -77.31 70.67
N VAL A 46 2.71 -77.35 69.44
CA VAL A 46 3.46 -76.94 68.25
C VAL A 46 3.77 -75.44 68.34
N GLN A 47 5.00 -75.11 68.75
CA GLN A 47 5.54 -73.77 68.53
C GLN A 47 5.65 -73.53 67.02
N PHE A 48 4.73 -72.76 66.46
CA PHE A 48 4.96 -72.10 65.19
C PHE A 48 6.09 -71.08 65.37
N THR A 49 7.31 -71.47 65.03
CA THR A 49 8.43 -70.56 64.75
C THR A 49 8.08 -69.74 63.51
N ALA A 50 7.26 -68.71 63.71
CA ALA A 50 6.92 -67.73 62.69
C ALA A 50 8.22 -67.17 62.08
N PRO A 51 8.28 -66.97 60.75
CA PRO A 51 9.48 -66.46 60.10
C PRO A 51 9.85 -65.10 60.68
N ARG A 52 11.11 -64.99 61.14
CA ARG A 52 11.65 -63.88 61.92
C ARG A 52 11.21 -62.53 61.36
N ASP A 53 10.34 -61.87 62.12
CA ASP A 53 9.63 -60.67 61.71
C ASP A 53 10.61 -59.51 61.46
N GLN A 54 10.96 -59.25 60.21
CA GLN A 54 11.65 -58.04 59.77
C GLN A 54 10.64 -56.92 59.48
N SER A 55 9.71 -56.69 60.39
CA SER A 55 8.95 -55.43 60.55
C SER A 55 9.84 -54.28 61.06
N GLY A 56 11.09 -54.24 60.56
CA GLY A 56 12.00 -53.12 60.75
C GLY A 56 11.49 -51.93 59.94
N LEU A 57 10.92 -50.95 60.65
CA LEU A 57 10.75 -49.54 60.26
C LEU A 57 10.77 -49.29 58.75
N LEU A 58 9.59 -49.19 58.14
CA LEU A 58 9.39 -48.61 56.79
C LEU A 58 9.68 -47.10 56.81
N LEU A 59 10.95 -46.75 56.99
CA LEU A 59 11.53 -45.51 56.50
C LEU A 59 11.31 -45.49 54.99
N GLU A 60 10.39 -44.62 54.53
CA GLU A 60 10.22 -44.39 53.10
C GLU A 60 11.61 -44.10 52.47
N PRO A 61 11.97 -44.78 51.36
CA PRO A 61 13.29 -44.62 50.76
C PRO A 61 13.46 -43.19 50.25
N LYS A 62 14.14 -42.37 51.06
CA LYS A 62 14.18 -40.91 50.99
C LYS A 62 14.35 -40.44 49.55
N PRO A 63 13.31 -39.87 48.91
CA PRO A 63 13.27 -39.71 47.46
C PRO A 63 14.48 -38.94 46.94
N SER A 64 15.13 -39.50 45.91
CA SER A 64 16.44 -39.00 45.45
C SER A 64 16.36 -37.54 45.00
N LYS A 65 17.41 -36.76 45.30
CA LYS A 65 17.47 -35.33 44.90
C LYS A 65 17.21 -35.12 43.40
N TRP A 66 17.65 -36.07 42.58
CA TRP A 66 17.38 -36.13 41.14
C TRP A 66 15.88 -36.26 40.79
N ARG A 67 15.11 -37.08 41.52
CA ARG A 67 13.67 -37.22 41.30
C ARG A 67 12.94 -35.90 41.55
N TYR A 68 13.31 -35.15 42.59
CA TYR A 68 12.78 -33.80 42.81
C TYR A 68 13.20 -32.81 41.72
N LEU A 69 14.48 -32.80 41.33
CA LEU A 69 14.99 -31.92 40.28
C LEU A 69 14.20 -32.05 38.97
N PHE A 70 13.99 -33.28 38.49
CA PHE A 70 13.24 -33.51 37.24
C PHE A 70 11.72 -33.26 37.38
N ILE A 71 11.14 -33.42 38.57
CA ILE A 71 9.75 -33.00 38.82
C ILE A 71 9.64 -31.46 38.74
N VAL A 72 10.57 -30.73 39.36
CA VAL A 72 10.60 -29.25 39.31
C VAL A 72 10.84 -28.75 37.89
N LEU A 73 11.80 -29.32 37.15
CA LEU A 73 12.04 -28.99 35.74
C LEU A 73 10.82 -29.30 34.86
N GLY A 74 10.16 -30.45 35.06
CA GLY A 74 8.93 -30.79 34.33
C GLY A 74 7.77 -29.84 34.61
N ILE A 75 7.60 -29.39 35.86
CA ILE A 75 6.60 -28.38 36.24
C ILE A 75 6.94 -27.03 35.63
N LEU A 76 8.20 -26.58 35.71
CA LEU A 76 8.65 -25.32 35.10
C LEU A 76 8.45 -25.32 33.57
N GLN A 77 8.71 -26.45 32.90
CA GLN A 77 8.45 -26.60 31.47
C GLN A 77 6.95 -26.53 31.15
N ALA A 78 6.11 -27.24 31.91
CA ALA A 78 4.65 -27.21 31.72
C ALA A 78 4.07 -25.81 31.96
N VAL A 79 4.57 -25.09 32.97
CA VAL A 79 4.18 -23.70 33.26
C VAL A 79 4.67 -22.75 32.17
N GLY A 80 5.91 -22.87 31.69
CA GLY A 80 6.45 -22.05 30.60
C GLY A 80 5.66 -22.22 29.29
N VAL A 81 5.38 -23.48 28.91
CA VAL A 81 4.54 -23.80 27.74
C VAL A 81 3.11 -23.27 27.92
N ALA A 82 2.51 -23.41 29.10
CA ALA A 82 1.18 -22.88 29.39
C ALA A 82 1.14 -21.34 29.29
N ILE A 83 2.13 -20.64 29.84
CA ILE A 83 2.26 -19.18 29.75
C ILE A 83 2.40 -18.74 28.29
N CYS A 84 3.22 -19.42 27.49
CA CYS A 84 3.34 -19.14 26.06
C CYS A 84 2.00 -19.34 25.32
N VAL A 85 1.28 -20.45 25.55
CA VAL A 85 0.02 -20.77 24.84
C VAL A 85 -1.12 -19.84 25.27
N PHE A 86 -1.41 -19.75 26.57
CA PHE A 86 -2.49 -18.89 27.07
C PHE A 86 -2.18 -17.41 26.87
N GLY A 87 -0.92 -17.00 27.01
CA GLY A 87 -0.45 -15.66 26.69
C GLY A 87 -0.65 -15.30 25.22
N SER A 88 -0.29 -16.18 24.29
CA SER A 88 -0.52 -15.94 22.85
C SER A 88 -2.01 -15.88 22.50
N ILE A 89 -2.85 -16.73 23.11
CA ILE A 89 -4.31 -16.69 22.93
C ILE A 89 -4.90 -15.37 23.47
N TRP A 90 -4.44 -14.93 24.64
CA TRP A 90 -4.87 -13.66 25.25
C TRP A 90 -4.43 -12.46 24.40
N ALA A 91 -3.16 -12.38 24.02
CA ALA A 91 -2.63 -11.31 23.18
C ALA A 91 -3.34 -11.25 21.82
N SER A 92 -3.62 -12.39 21.18
CA SER A 92 -4.39 -12.46 19.93
C SER A 92 -5.82 -11.93 20.08
N ARG A 93 -6.46 -12.14 21.24
CA ARG A 93 -7.80 -11.57 21.54
C ARG A 93 -7.72 -10.06 21.77
N GLN A 94 -6.72 -9.57 22.51
CA GLN A 94 -6.55 -8.14 22.78
C GLN A 94 -6.17 -7.34 21.53
N ALA A 95 -5.32 -7.89 20.66
CA ALA A 95 -4.98 -7.28 19.37
C ALA A 95 -6.22 -7.16 18.46
N LYS A 96 -7.11 -8.17 18.45
CA LYS A 96 -8.41 -8.10 17.75
C LYS A 96 -9.40 -7.09 18.37
N ALA A 97 -9.19 -6.70 19.63
CA ALA A 97 -9.96 -5.67 20.31
C ALA A 97 -9.32 -4.26 20.21
N GLY A 98 -8.21 -4.10 19.49
CA GLY A 98 -7.53 -2.81 19.30
C GLY A 98 -6.80 -2.28 20.54
N VAL A 99 -6.52 -3.14 21.53
CA VAL A 99 -5.91 -2.73 22.80
C VAL A 99 -4.39 -2.59 22.65
N SER A 100 -3.86 -1.39 22.90
CA SER A 100 -2.42 -1.12 22.96
C SER A 100 -1.76 -1.73 24.22
N GLY A 101 -0.45 -1.98 24.16
CA GLY A 101 0.32 -2.60 25.24
C GLY A 101 0.58 -4.09 25.07
N THR A 102 -0.05 -4.75 24.10
CA THR A 102 0.16 -6.20 23.82
C THR A 102 1.58 -6.51 23.34
N GLU A 103 2.23 -5.54 22.69
CA GLU A 103 3.60 -5.56 22.21
C GLU A 103 4.63 -5.78 23.34
N PHE A 104 4.44 -5.17 24.51
CA PHE A 104 5.32 -5.37 25.67
C PHE A 104 5.19 -6.78 26.26
N PHE A 105 3.97 -7.35 26.22
CA PHE A 105 3.75 -8.74 26.64
C PHE A 105 4.38 -9.74 25.66
N GLY A 106 4.31 -9.47 24.35
CA GLY A 106 5.03 -10.23 23.32
C GLY A 106 6.54 -10.19 23.53
N LEU A 107 7.10 -9.00 23.80
CA LEU A 107 8.52 -8.82 24.14
C LEU A 107 8.92 -9.63 25.38
N PHE A 108 8.12 -9.57 26.46
CA PHE A 108 8.37 -10.31 27.69
C PHE A 108 8.41 -11.83 27.47
N LEU A 109 7.45 -12.39 26.70
CA LEU A 109 7.45 -13.80 26.34
C LEU A 109 8.72 -14.18 25.55
N LEU A 110 9.10 -13.37 24.56
CA LEU A 110 10.24 -13.62 23.68
C LEU A 110 11.59 -13.53 24.40
N VAL A 111 11.75 -12.58 25.33
CA VAL A 111 13.03 -12.33 26.02
C VAL A 111 13.21 -13.22 27.25
N THR A 112 12.13 -13.65 27.93
CA THR A 112 12.24 -14.37 29.22
C THR A 112 11.68 -15.79 29.18
N VAL A 113 10.41 -15.96 28.79
CA VAL A 113 9.71 -17.25 28.91
C VAL A 113 10.19 -18.26 27.86
N VAL A 114 10.40 -17.81 26.61
CA VAL A 114 10.89 -18.67 25.53
C VAL A 114 12.32 -19.18 25.81
N PRO A 115 13.33 -18.34 26.13
CA PRO A 115 14.68 -18.82 26.46
C PRO A 115 14.70 -19.76 27.67
N ALA A 116 13.95 -19.45 28.74
CA ALA A 116 13.85 -20.32 29.92
C ALA A 116 13.25 -21.69 29.56
N THR A 117 12.20 -21.71 28.74
CA THR A 117 11.56 -22.96 28.28
C THR A 117 12.50 -23.79 27.40
N VAL A 118 13.28 -23.15 26.52
CA VAL A 118 14.29 -23.82 25.68
C VAL A 118 15.42 -24.43 26.53
N ILE A 119 15.95 -23.70 27.51
CA ILE A 119 16.99 -24.22 28.42
C ILE A 119 16.48 -25.44 29.20
N VAL A 120 15.27 -25.36 29.77
CA VAL A 120 14.67 -26.48 30.49
C VAL A 120 14.39 -27.69 29.56
N ALA A 121 13.91 -27.46 28.34
CA ALA A 121 13.73 -28.52 27.35
C ALA A 121 15.07 -29.22 26.99
N PHE A 122 16.16 -28.47 26.81
CA PHE A 122 17.49 -29.05 26.56
C PHE A 122 18.01 -29.84 27.77
N MET A 123 17.87 -29.30 28.99
CA MET A 123 18.22 -30.02 30.22
C MET A 123 17.39 -31.32 30.39
N ASN A 124 16.12 -31.32 30.00
CA ASN A 124 15.27 -32.50 30.05
C ASN A 124 15.62 -33.53 28.95
N LEU A 125 15.99 -33.09 27.74
CA LEU A 125 16.45 -33.97 26.65
C LEU A 125 17.70 -34.77 27.02
N VAL A 126 18.65 -34.17 27.74
CA VAL A 126 19.89 -34.87 28.19
C VAL A 126 19.68 -35.57 29.54
N GLY A 127 19.02 -34.91 30.49
CA GLY A 127 18.92 -35.37 31.87
C GLY A 127 17.90 -36.48 32.12
N LEU A 128 16.73 -36.44 31.46
CA LEU A 128 15.68 -37.46 31.67
C LEU A 128 16.11 -38.86 31.20
N PRO A 129 16.78 -39.06 30.05
CA PRO A 129 17.29 -40.37 29.66
C PRO A 129 18.29 -40.94 30.68
N ILE A 130 19.21 -40.12 31.19
CA ILE A 130 20.18 -40.53 32.24
C ILE A 130 19.44 -40.94 33.52
N TYR A 131 18.43 -40.17 33.93
CA TYR A 131 17.59 -40.50 35.09
C TYR A 131 16.78 -41.79 34.90
N LEU A 132 16.16 -41.99 33.73
CA LEU A 132 15.38 -43.18 33.39
C LEU A 132 16.25 -44.44 33.45
N VAL A 133 17.44 -44.42 32.84
CA VAL A 133 18.39 -45.54 32.84
C VAL A 133 18.91 -45.83 34.26
N LYS A 134 19.33 -44.79 35.00
CA LYS A 134 19.98 -44.93 36.31
C LYS A 134 19.04 -45.26 37.47
N HIS A 135 17.82 -44.72 37.46
CA HIS A 135 16.87 -44.84 38.58
C HIS A 135 15.62 -45.67 38.28
N ARG A 136 15.41 -46.11 37.02
CA ARG A 136 14.32 -47.01 36.59
C ARG A 136 12.96 -46.73 37.26
N PRO A 137 12.44 -45.48 37.17
CA PRO A 137 11.19 -45.11 37.83
C PRO A 137 10.02 -45.96 37.32
N ARG A 138 9.04 -46.22 38.20
CA ARG A 138 7.83 -47.01 37.91
C ARG A 138 6.56 -46.19 38.13
N GLY A 139 5.46 -46.62 37.51
CA GLY A 139 4.14 -46.00 37.64
C GLY A 139 4.12 -44.53 37.18
N LYS A 140 3.40 -43.68 37.91
CA LYS A 140 3.18 -42.25 37.56
C LYS A 140 4.49 -41.49 37.26
N GLY A 141 5.59 -41.79 37.96
CA GLY A 141 6.89 -41.14 37.76
C GLY A 141 7.56 -41.48 36.42
N LEU A 142 7.24 -42.62 35.81
CA LEU A 142 7.69 -42.98 34.46
C LEU A 142 6.91 -42.20 33.41
N VAL A 143 5.59 -42.10 33.57
CA VAL A 143 4.69 -41.38 32.65
C VAL A 143 5.07 -39.90 32.55
N PHE A 144 5.28 -39.22 33.70
CA PHE A 144 5.71 -37.80 33.70
C PHE A 144 7.06 -37.59 33.00
N ALA A 145 8.03 -38.50 33.17
CA ALA A 145 9.33 -38.40 32.52
C ALA A 145 9.21 -38.58 30.98
N ILE A 146 8.40 -39.54 30.52
CA ILE A 146 8.16 -39.75 29.08
C ILE A 146 7.44 -38.56 28.45
N VAL A 147 6.41 -38.03 29.11
CA VAL A 147 5.65 -36.86 28.61
C VAL A 147 6.54 -35.60 28.55
N SER A 148 7.33 -35.33 29.59
CA SER A 148 8.26 -34.20 29.59
C SER A 148 9.34 -34.34 28.50
N LEU A 149 9.87 -35.55 28.27
CA LEU A 149 10.82 -35.81 27.20
C LEU A 149 10.19 -35.59 25.81
N ALA A 150 8.95 -36.06 25.59
CA ALA A 150 8.23 -35.87 24.34
C ALA A 150 7.94 -34.39 24.04
N ILE A 151 7.48 -33.62 25.04
CA ILE A 151 7.28 -32.17 24.89
C ILE A 151 8.61 -31.47 24.57
N SER A 152 9.71 -31.87 25.22
CA SER A 152 11.05 -31.32 24.96
C SER A 152 11.52 -31.59 23.53
N ALA A 153 11.29 -32.81 23.02
CA ALA A 153 11.64 -33.19 21.64
C ALA A 153 10.81 -32.43 20.60
N LEU A 154 9.50 -32.25 20.83
CA LEU A 154 8.63 -31.46 19.95
C LEU A 154 9.05 -29.98 19.90
N LEU A 155 9.40 -29.39 21.04
CA LEU A 155 9.92 -28.01 21.11
C LEU A 155 11.24 -27.86 20.35
N ALA A 156 12.15 -28.83 20.47
CA ALA A 156 13.42 -28.83 19.73
C ALA A 156 13.20 -28.95 18.21
N LEU A 157 12.37 -29.90 17.77
CA LEU A 157 12.03 -30.06 16.34
C LEU A 157 11.36 -28.81 15.75
N TYR A 158 10.44 -28.19 16.49
CA TYR A 158 9.81 -26.94 16.08
C TYR A 158 10.81 -25.78 15.98
N GLY A 159 11.73 -25.67 16.94
CA GLY A 159 12.84 -24.70 16.90
C GLY A 159 13.75 -24.89 15.68
N CYS A 160 14.17 -26.13 15.41
CA CYS A 160 14.96 -26.45 14.22
C CYS A 160 14.22 -26.13 12.91
N PHE A 161 12.91 -26.40 12.82
CA PHE A 161 12.10 -26.05 11.67
C PHE A 161 11.96 -24.53 11.48
N ALA A 162 11.74 -23.78 12.57
CA ALA A 162 11.65 -22.31 12.52
C ALA A 162 12.99 -21.68 12.07
N VAL A 163 14.12 -22.17 12.57
CA VAL A 163 15.46 -21.75 12.11
C VAL A 163 15.67 -22.12 10.64
N TYR A 164 15.32 -23.34 10.22
CA TYR A 164 15.40 -23.75 8.81
C TYR A 164 14.59 -22.83 7.89
N GLN A 165 13.36 -22.47 8.26
CA GLN A 165 12.56 -21.50 7.51
C GLN A 165 13.25 -20.12 7.43
N LEU A 166 13.76 -19.60 8.54
CA LEU A 166 14.43 -18.29 8.56
C LEU A 166 15.68 -18.22 7.66
N TYR A 167 16.43 -19.32 7.52
CA TYR A 167 17.62 -19.37 6.64
C TYR A 167 17.32 -19.80 5.20
N ALA A 168 16.31 -20.65 4.94
CA ALA A 168 16.05 -21.21 3.61
C ALA A 168 14.92 -20.50 2.83
N ALA A 169 14.00 -19.81 3.50
CA ALA A 169 12.91 -19.07 2.85
C ALA A 169 13.33 -17.77 2.12
N PRO A 170 14.17 -16.86 2.68
CA PRO A 170 14.36 -15.54 2.09
C PRO A 170 14.89 -15.60 0.65
N HIS A 171 15.90 -16.42 0.38
CA HIS A 171 16.46 -16.60 -0.97
C HIS A 171 15.45 -17.12 -2.02
N ARG A 172 14.38 -17.82 -1.61
CA ARG A 172 13.32 -18.24 -2.54
C ARG A 172 12.35 -17.09 -2.82
N TYR A 173 11.94 -16.35 -1.80
CA TYR A 173 11.06 -15.20 -1.96
C TYR A 173 11.73 -14.05 -2.73
N GLU A 174 13.02 -13.80 -2.50
CA GLU A 174 13.80 -12.79 -3.24
C GLU A 174 13.89 -13.15 -4.74
N ALA A 175 14.22 -14.39 -5.08
CA ALA A 175 14.33 -14.84 -6.46
C ALA A 175 12.97 -14.82 -7.20
N GLU A 176 11.89 -15.26 -6.55
CA GLU A 176 10.54 -15.19 -7.12
C GLU A 176 10.07 -13.73 -7.30
N TYR A 177 10.41 -12.84 -6.36
CA TYR A 177 10.09 -11.42 -6.45
C TYR A 177 10.86 -10.73 -7.58
N GLN A 178 12.15 -11.02 -7.74
CA GLN A 178 12.98 -10.49 -8.83
C GLN A 178 12.47 -10.94 -10.21
N GLN A 179 12.12 -12.21 -10.37
CA GLN A 179 11.49 -12.70 -11.61
C GLN A 179 10.17 -11.97 -11.89
N LYS A 180 9.37 -11.69 -10.86
CA LYS A 180 8.09 -10.95 -10.96
C LYS A 180 8.24 -9.44 -11.10
N SER A 181 9.40 -8.83 -10.81
CA SER A 181 9.69 -7.44 -11.21
C SER A 181 10.18 -7.42 -12.66
N GLU A 182 11.18 -8.21 -13.01
CA GLU A 182 11.72 -8.28 -14.38
C GLU A 182 10.64 -8.60 -15.42
N GLN A 183 9.72 -9.52 -15.12
CA GLN A 183 8.61 -9.82 -16.02
C GLN A 183 7.70 -8.59 -16.24
N ARG A 184 7.36 -7.84 -15.19
CA ARG A 184 6.54 -6.63 -15.30
C ARG A 184 7.25 -5.49 -16.02
N ASP A 185 8.56 -5.33 -15.80
CA ASP A 185 9.36 -4.32 -16.51
C ASP A 185 9.45 -4.65 -18.01
N ARG A 186 9.59 -5.94 -18.38
CA ARG A 186 9.52 -6.43 -19.77
C ARG A 186 8.14 -6.25 -20.39
N GLU A 187 7.06 -6.55 -19.66
CA GLU A 187 5.67 -6.37 -20.11
C GLU A 187 5.34 -4.87 -20.31
N PHE A 188 5.81 -4.00 -19.42
CA PHE A 188 5.71 -2.54 -19.56
C PHE A 188 6.48 -2.04 -20.79
N ALA A 189 7.73 -2.48 -20.99
CA ALA A 189 8.52 -2.11 -22.16
C ALA A 189 7.87 -2.58 -23.47
N ALA A 190 7.33 -3.80 -23.50
CA ALA A 190 6.60 -4.33 -24.65
C ALA A 190 5.32 -3.52 -24.96
N ALA A 191 4.52 -3.17 -23.94
CA ALA A 191 3.29 -2.39 -24.12
C ALA A 191 3.56 -0.97 -24.65
N ASN A 192 4.72 -0.39 -24.30
CA ASN A 192 5.12 0.99 -24.62
C ASN A 192 6.15 1.09 -25.77
N THR A 193 6.47 -0.01 -26.48
CA THR A 193 7.45 -0.01 -27.59
C THR A 193 7.08 0.93 -28.74
N LYS A 194 5.79 1.26 -28.89
CA LYS A 194 5.30 2.36 -29.74
C LYS A 194 4.32 3.20 -28.91
N PRO A 195 4.78 4.31 -28.30
CA PRO A 195 3.93 5.13 -27.45
C PRO A 195 3.18 6.21 -28.23
N GLU A 196 3.60 6.55 -29.44
CA GLU A 196 2.91 7.55 -30.26
C GLU A 196 1.57 7.02 -30.78
N ILE A 197 0.50 7.79 -30.56
CA ILE A 197 -0.88 7.50 -31.01
C ILE A 197 -1.43 8.65 -31.86
N THR A 198 -2.55 8.46 -32.57
CA THR A 198 -3.15 9.57 -33.33
C THR A 198 -3.99 10.47 -32.42
N LYS A 199 -4.30 11.68 -32.91
CA LYS A 199 -5.19 12.65 -32.25
C LYS A 199 -6.60 12.07 -32.05
N GLU A 200 -7.08 11.27 -33.00
CA GLU A 200 -8.40 10.64 -33.00
C GLU A 200 -8.48 9.51 -31.96
N GLU A 201 -7.40 8.72 -31.82
CA GLU A 201 -7.25 7.75 -30.73
C GLU A 201 -7.24 8.45 -29.37
N ALA A 202 -6.51 9.58 -29.24
CA ALA A 202 -6.49 10.38 -28.03
C ALA A 202 -7.89 10.92 -27.65
N ILE A 203 -8.64 11.46 -28.62
CA ILE A 203 -10.03 11.92 -28.46
C ILE A 203 -10.94 10.78 -28.01
N SER A 204 -10.75 9.56 -28.54
CA SER A 204 -11.48 8.36 -28.13
C SER A 204 -11.17 7.97 -26.67
N LEU A 205 -9.88 7.92 -26.30
CA LEU A 205 -9.44 7.57 -24.95
C LEU A 205 -9.93 8.57 -23.88
N LEU A 206 -9.96 9.85 -24.21
CA LEU A 206 -10.53 10.91 -23.37
C LEU A 206 -12.05 10.72 -23.18
N LYS A 207 -12.81 10.66 -24.27
CA LYS A 207 -14.28 10.52 -24.25
C LYS A 207 -14.76 9.24 -23.56
N ASN A 208 -14.00 8.15 -23.68
CA ASN A 208 -14.29 6.87 -23.03
C ASN A 208 -13.74 6.78 -21.59
N CYS A 209 -13.38 7.91 -20.96
CA CYS A 209 -12.82 8.00 -19.61
C CYS A 209 -11.68 7.00 -19.31
N SER A 210 -10.93 6.59 -20.34
CA SER A 210 -10.00 5.46 -20.31
C SER A 210 -8.61 5.83 -19.82
N LEU A 211 -8.40 7.10 -19.46
CA LEU A 211 -7.14 7.65 -18.97
C LEU A 211 -7.28 8.12 -17.52
N LYS A 212 -6.20 7.95 -16.76
CA LYS A 212 -5.99 8.53 -15.42
C LYS A 212 -5.15 9.81 -15.47
N GLY A 213 -4.73 10.25 -16.65
CA GLY A 213 -3.82 11.36 -16.83
C GLY A 213 -3.82 11.94 -18.25
N PHE A 214 -3.77 13.26 -18.33
CA PHE A 214 -3.75 14.07 -19.53
C PHE A 214 -2.81 15.25 -19.24
N TYR A 215 -1.68 15.26 -19.93
CA TYR A 215 -0.52 16.10 -19.65
C TYR A 215 -0.25 17.03 -20.83
N TYR A 216 -0.26 18.33 -20.57
CA TYR A 216 -0.09 19.39 -21.58
C TYR A 216 0.92 20.46 -21.09
N THR A 217 1.87 20.02 -20.24
CA THR A 217 3.02 20.79 -19.73
C THR A 217 4.32 20.02 -19.85
N GLY A 218 5.42 20.71 -20.15
CA GLY A 218 6.76 20.09 -20.22
C GLY A 218 7.08 19.35 -21.53
N GLN A 219 6.31 19.61 -22.59
CA GLN A 219 6.20 18.79 -23.82
C GLN A 219 7.45 18.73 -24.71
N THR A 220 8.47 19.51 -24.36
CA THR A 220 9.79 19.53 -25.00
C THR A 220 10.83 18.64 -24.29
N LYS A 221 10.44 17.93 -23.23
CA LYS A 221 11.30 16.98 -22.49
C LYS A 221 10.82 15.55 -22.67
N SER A 222 11.74 14.66 -23.05
CA SER A 222 11.53 13.21 -23.00
C SER A 222 11.46 12.74 -21.54
N GLU A 223 10.65 11.72 -21.27
CA GLU A 223 10.45 11.16 -19.93
C GLU A 223 10.99 9.72 -19.86
N SER A 224 11.53 9.31 -18.72
CA SER A 224 11.97 7.92 -18.49
C SER A 224 11.16 7.29 -17.36
N LEU A 225 10.51 6.15 -17.65
CA LEU A 225 9.70 5.39 -16.70
C LEU A 225 10.11 3.92 -16.82
N GLN A 226 10.47 3.27 -15.71
CA GLN A 226 10.81 1.84 -15.69
C GLN A 226 11.84 1.42 -16.78
N GLY A 227 12.80 2.31 -17.08
CA GLY A 227 13.82 2.11 -18.12
C GLY A 227 13.38 2.42 -19.56
N VAL A 228 12.09 2.68 -19.81
CA VAL A 228 11.56 3.06 -21.12
C VAL A 228 11.65 4.58 -21.30
N LEU A 229 12.28 5.02 -22.40
CA LEU A 229 12.33 6.42 -22.79
C LEU A 229 11.13 6.76 -23.69
N PHE A 230 10.29 7.67 -23.23
CA PHE A 230 9.18 8.24 -23.99
C PHE A 230 9.63 9.52 -24.70
N PRO A 231 9.33 9.70 -26.00
CA PRO A 231 9.69 10.92 -26.71
C PRO A 231 8.93 12.12 -26.13
N ALA A 232 9.53 13.31 -26.23
CA ALA A 232 8.85 14.55 -25.92
C ALA A 232 7.69 14.77 -26.91
N ALA A 233 6.48 15.11 -26.46
CA ALA A 233 5.32 15.14 -27.35
C ALA A 233 5.47 16.17 -28.49
N GLU A 234 6.13 17.32 -28.24
CA GLU A 234 6.44 18.32 -29.28
C GLU A 234 7.40 17.79 -30.37
N THR A 235 8.16 16.73 -30.06
CA THR A 235 9.05 16.02 -31.02
C THR A 235 8.43 14.74 -31.61
N SER A 236 7.25 14.32 -31.11
CA SER A 236 6.54 13.14 -31.62
C SER A 236 5.80 13.46 -32.92
N SER A 237 5.75 12.51 -33.85
CA SER A 237 5.19 12.70 -35.20
C SER A 237 3.73 13.19 -35.14
N ASN A 238 2.89 12.47 -34.39
CA ASN A 238 1.48 12.77 -34.20
C ASN A 238 1.20 13.86 -33.15
N GLY A 239 2.21 14.29 -32.39
CA GLY A 239 2.02 15.20 -31.25
C GLY A 239 1.38 14.58 -30.00
N VAL A 240 1.12 13.26 -29.96
CA VAL A 240 0.53 12.59 -28.78
C VAL A 240 1.30 11.33 -28.40
N VAL A 241 1.65 11.23 -27.12
CA VAL A 241 2.44 10.13 -26.55
C VAL A 241 1.64 9.48 -25.41
N LEU A 242 1.24 8.22 -25.62
CA LEU A 242 0.50 7.38 -24.68
C LEU A 242 1.44 6.51 -23.84
N VAL A 243 1.29 6.58 -22.52
CA VAL A 243 1.85 5.62 -21.57
C VAL A 243 0.78 4.58 -21.22
N LYS A 244 1.15 3.31 -21.28
CA LYS A 244 0.33 2.15 -20.87
C LYS A 244 0.91 1.50 -19.62
N VAL A 245 0.05 1.10 -18.68
CA VAL A 245 0.41 0.36 -17.45
C VAL A 245 -0.46 -0.89 -17.40
N ASP A 246 0.12 -2.04 -17.06
CA ASP A 246 -0.52 -3.36 -17.11
C ASP A 246 -1.23 -3.63 -18.46
N GLY A 247 -0.58 -3.21 -19.56
CA GLY A 247 -1.08 -3.28 -20.94
C GLY A 247 -2.21 -2.29 -21.30
N LYS A 248 -2.76 -1.54 -20.33
CA LYS A 248 -3.92 -0.65 -20.52
C LYS A 248 -3.48 0.82 -20.66
N PRO A 249 -4.23 1.65 -21.42
CA PRO A 249 -4.04 3.10 -21.42
C PRO A 249 -3.99 3.67 -20.00
N TYR A 250 -3.00 4.52 -19.69
CA TYR A 250 -2.84 5.11 -18.37
C TYR A 250 -2.84 6.64 -18.43
N ARG A 251 -1.97 7.24 -19.24
CA ARG A 251 -1.96 8.69 -19.48
C ARG A 251 -1.51 9.05 -20.89
N ILE A 252 -1.91 10.21 -21.38
CA ILE A 252 -1.33 10.82 -22.59
C ILE A 252 -0.62 12.14 -22.29
N SER A 253 0.46 12.41 -23.00
CA SER A 253 1.11 13.71 -23.12
C SER A 253 0.86 14.28 -24.52
N ILE A 254 0.48 15.55 -24.63
CA ILE A 254 0.14 16.19 -25.90
C ILE A 254 1.03 17.40 -26.19
N ALA A 255 1.44 17.56 -27.44
CA ALA A 255 2.21 18.69 -27.95
C ALA A 255 1.48 20.03 -27.74
N ASP A 256 2.23 21.13 -27.59
CA ASP A 256 1.68 22.47 -27.33
C ASP A 256 0.75 22.93 -28.47
N ARG A 257 1.02 22.47 -29.69
CA ARG A 257 0.19 22.70 -30.89
C ARG A 257 -1.22 22.08 -30.83
N LEU A 258 -1.40 20.99 -30.07
CA LEU A 258 -2.69 20.29 -29.95
C LEU A 258 -3.57 20.79 -28.80
N ILE A 259 -3.03 21.62 -27.90
CA ILE A 259 -3.76 22.20 -26.75
C ILE A 259 -5.09 22.87 -27.14
N PRO A 260 -5.19 23.71 -28.19
CA PRO A 260 -6.43 24.39 -28.58
C PRO A 260 -7.58 23.47 -29.01
N GLU A 261 -7.30 22.21 -29.36
CA GLU A 261 -8.31 21.21 -29.74
C GLU A 261 -8.55 20.19 -28.61
N LEU A 262 -7.49 19.64 -28.02
CA LEU A 262 -7.59 18.54 -27.08
C LEU A 262 -7.95 18.97 -25.65
N VAL A 263 -7.53 20.16 -25.18
CA VAL A 263 -7.91 20.65 -23.83
C VAL A 263 -9.42 20.85 -23.72
N PRO A 264 -10.13 21.53 -24.65
CA PRO A 264 -11.60 21.61 -24.62
C PRO A 264 -12.29 20.24 -24.64
N ILE A 265 -11.85 19.31 -25.50
CA ILE A 265 -12.44 17.97 -25.61
C ILE A 265 -12.28 17.18 -24.30
N ALA A 266 -11.08 17.21 -23.71
CA ALA A 266 -10.80 16.58 -22.44
C ALA A 266 -11.63 17.20 -21.29
N ARG A 267 -11.86 18.52 -21.31
CA ARG A 267 -12.67 19.23 -20.30
C ARG A 267 -14.14 18.82 -20.39
N GLU A 268 -14.71 18.75 -21.58
CA GLU A 268 -16.07 18.24 -21.77
C GLU A 268 -16.21 16.77 -21.35
N ALA A 269 -15.21 15.92 -21.63
CA ALA A 269 -15.20 14.54 -21.17
C ALA A 269 -15.13 14.42 -19.63
N GLN A 270 -14.27 15.18 -18.95
CA GLN A 270 -14.15 15.10 -17.48
C GLN A 270 -15.44 15.53 -16.74
N LYS A 271 -16.37 16.27 -17.36
CA LYS A 271 -17.70 16.52 -16.76
C LYS A 271 -18.49 15.22 -16.50
N THR A 272 -18.16 14.12 -17.16
CA THR A 272 -18.79 12.79 -16.97
C THR A 272 -17.85 11.74 -16.39
N CYS A 273 -16.52 11.94 -16.40
CA CYS A 273 -15.56 10.99 -15.84
C CYS A 273 -15.42 11.11 -14.31
N THR A 274 -15.53 9.98 -13.60
CA THR A 274 -15.47 9.90 -12.12
C THR A 274 -14.09 10.08 -11.49
N ASN A 275 -13.02 10.18 -12.29
CA ASN A 275 -11.66 10.45 -11.82
C ASN A 275 -11.10 11.69 -12.54
N PRO A 276 -10.38 12.60 -11.85
CA PRO A 276 -9.78 13.76 -12.49
C PRO A 276 -8.69 13.32 -13.47
N GLN A 277 -8.71 13.83 -14.70
CA GLN A 277 -7.78 13.43 -15.75
C GLN A 277 -6.60 14.41 -15.92
N PHE A 278 -6.71 15.65 -15.48
CA PHE A 278 -5.80 16.71 -15.91
C PHE A 278 -4.61 16.91 -14.97
N TRP A 279 -3.38 16.86 -15.51
CA TRP A 279 -2.17 17.23 -14.77
C TRP A 279 -1.41 18.34 -15.52
N HIS A 280 -1.08 19.40 -14.80
CA HIS A 280 -0.43 20.60 -15.32
C HIS A 280 0.53 21.18 -14.26
N ASP A 281 1.81 21.30 -14.59
CA ASP A 281 2.86 21.92 -13.75
C ASP A 281 2.80 21.49 -12.27
N GLY A 282 2.73 20.18 -12.01
CA GLY A 282 2.72 19.63 -10.64
C GLY A 282 1.38 19.65 -9.92
N THR A 283 0.32 20.21 -10.53
CA THR A 283 -1.02 20.30 -9.93
C THR A 283 -2.11 19.78 -10.87
N TYR A 284 -3.33 19.61 -10.36
CA TYR A 284 -4.48 19.15 -11.15
C TYR A 284 -5.37 20.32 -11.52
N GLU A 285 -5.87 20.36 -12.76
CA GLU A 285 -7.06 21.16 -13.05
C GLU A 285 -8.31 20.49 -12.45
N GLN A 286 -9.15 21.30 -11.83
CA GLN A 286 -10.34 20.84 -11.13
C GLN A 286 -11.59 21.51 -11.68
N PHE A 287 -12.58 20.72 -12.07
CA PHE A 287 -13.92 21.23 -12.36
C PHE A 287 -14.71 21.30 -11.06
N LYS A 288 -15.14 22.49 -10.65
CA LYS A 288 -15.87 22.74 -9.42
C LYS A 288 -16.83 23.92 -9.60
N ASP A 289 -18.00 23.88 -8.97
CA ASP A 289 -18.97 25.00 -8.95
C ASP A 289 -19.32 25.55 -10.35
N GLY A 290 -19.32 24.68 -11.37
CA GLY A 290 -19.58 25.00 -12.77
C GLY A 290 -18.39 25.60 -13.55
N LYS A 291 -17.21 25.70 -12.95
CA LYS A 291 -16.01 26.35 -13.54
C LYS A 291 -14.78 25.44 -13.48
N TRP A 292 -13.82 25.72 -14.35
CA TRP A 292 -12.49 25.14 -14.30
C TRP A 292 -11.57 25.97 -13.40
N TYR A 293 -10.76 25.28 -12.59
CA TYR A 293 -9.79 25.89 -11.70
C TYR A 293 -8.40 25.33 -11.94
N PHE A 294 -7.42 26.22 -12.04
CA PHE A 294 -6.00 25.91 -12.06
C PHE A 294 -5.28 26.78 -11.02
N ASN A 295 -4.47 26.19 -10.13
CA ASN A 295 -3.79 26.91 -9.03
C ASN A 295 -4.71 27.88 -8.25
N ASN A 296 -5.94 27.43 -7.94
CA ASN A 296 -7.03 28.20 -7.32
C ASN A 296 -7.54 29.43 -8.09
N GLN A 297 -7.01 29.72 -9.27
CA GLN A 297 -7.56 30.70 -10.21
C GLN A 297 -8.58 30.03 -11.13
N ILE A 298 -9.57 30.79 -11.61
CA ILE A 298 -10.49 30.28 -12.64
C ILE A 298 -9.70 30.17 -13.95
N ALA A 299 -9.63 28.97 -14.51
CA ALA A 299 -9.15 28.80 -15.88
C ALA A 299 -10.21 29.36 -16.83
N ASN A 300 -9.83 30.31 -17.69
CA ASN A 300 -10.76 31.07 -18.51
C ASN A 300 -11.70 30.15 -19.32
N PRO A 301 -12.99 30.54 -19.47
CA PRO A 301 -13.84 29.94 -20.47
C PRO A 301 -13.24 30.16 -21.86
N MET A 302 -13.57 29.30 -22.81
CA MET A 302 -13.05 29.34 -24.17
C MET A 302 -13.65 30.51 -24.96
N GLU A 303 -13.06 31.70 -24.80
CA GLU A 303 -13.46 32.92 -25.52
C GLU A 303 -12.83 32.97 -26.92
N THR A 304 -13.69 33.07 -27.93
CA THR A 304 -13.39 33.15 -29.38
C THR A 304 -13.98 34.43 -29.98
N GLY A 305 -13.46 34.88 -31.12
CA GLY A 305 -14.05 36.00 -31.87
C GLY A 305 -13.77 37.39 -31.31
N LYS A 306 -12.52 37.68 -30.92
CA LYS A 306 -12.09 38.98 -30.38
C LYS A 306 -11.76 40.00 -31.47
N THR A 307 -11.99 41.28 -31.19
CA THR A 307 -11.63 42.40 -32.07
C THR A 307 -10.12 42.56 -32.21
N GLU A 308 -9.66 43.26 -33.26
CA GLU A 308 -8.24 43.58 -33.42
C GLU A 308 -7.69 44.32 -32.19
N GLN A 309 -8.45 45.27 -31.64
CA GLN A 309 -8.07 46.06 -30.48
C GLN A 309 -7.93 45.19 -29.22
N GLU A 310 -8.79 44.19 -29.03
CA GLU A 310 -8.68 43.22 -27.91
C GLU A 310 -7.49 42.29 -28.09
N VAL A 311 -7.23 41.78 -29.30
CA VAL A 311 -6.05 40.95 -29.60
C VAL A 311 -4.75 41.74 -29.39
N LEU A 312 -4.70 43.00 -29.81
CA LEU A 312 -3.60 43.91 -29.53
C LEU A 312 -3.45 44.16 -28.02
N SER A 313 -4.56 44.30 -27.27
CA SER A 313 -4.53 44.45 -25.81
C SER A 313 -4.03 43.18 -25.10
N LEU A 314 -4.37 41.99 -25.58
CA LEU A 314 -3.81 40.71 -25.08
C LEU A 314 -2.30 40.62 -25.32
N LEU A 315 -1.83 41.03 -26.50
CA LEU A 315 -0.40 41.08 -26.82
C LEU A 315 0.34 42.09 -25.93
N GLN A 316 -0.22 43.29 -25.75
CA GLN A 316 0.33 44.39 -24.94
C GLN A 316 0.32 44.11 -23.43
N SER A 317 -0.64 43.32 -22.94
CA SER A 317 -0.71 42.91 -21.53
C SER A 317 0.07 41.62 -21.23
N CYS A 318 0.95 41.20 -22.15
CA CYS A 318 1.79 40.01 -22.04
C CYS A 318 0.98 38.71 -21.80
N LYS A 319 -0.26 38.64 -22.33
CA LYS A 319 -1.21 37.53 -22.09
C LYS A 319 -1.18 36.43 -23.13
N VAL A 320 -0.59 36.66 -24.30
CA VAL A 320 -0.46 35.68 -25.40
C VAL A 320 0.74 34.76 -25.16
N ASP A 321 0.57 33.46 -25.39
CA ASP A 321 1.67 32.48 -25.36
C ASP A 321 2.04 31.98 -26.77
N TYR A 322 1.06 31.89 -27.67
CA TYR A 322 1.27 31.44 -29.05
C TYR A 322 0.62 32.40 -30.03
N PHE A 323 1.39 32.83 -31.02
CA PHE A 323 0.92 33.50 -32.22
C PHE A 323 1.15 32.57 -33.42
N VAL A 324 0.11 32.31 -34.20
CA VAL A 324 0.13 31.39 -35.34
C VAL A 324 -0.46 32.09 -36.56
N GLY A 325 0.25 32.04 -37.68
CA GLY A 325 -0.16 32.67 -38.93
C GLY A 325 0.44 31.98 -40.14
N TYR A 326 0.23 32.54 -41.33
CA TYR A 326 0.78 32.00 -42.58
C TYR A 326 0.97 33.10 -43.62
N THR A 327 1.92 32.91 -44.52
CA THR A 327 2.19 33.79 -45.67
C THR A 327 2.11 33.06 -47.01
N GLY A 328 2.25 31.73 -47.00
CA GLY A 328 2.15 30.85 -48.15
C GLY A 328 0.71 30.50 -48.53
N ASP A 329 0.51 29.25 -48.97
CA ASP A 329 -0.81 28.63 -49.10
C ASP A 329 -1.11 27.84 -47.81
N LEU A 330 -2.35 27.89 -47.35
CA LEU A 330 -2.83 27.16 -46.17
C LEU A 330 -2.88 25.64 -46.40
N SER A 331 -2.67 25.17 -47.64
CA SER A 331 -2.36 23.76 -47.94
C SER A 331 -1.01 23.28 -47.39
N VAL A 332 -0.07 24.20 -47.07
CA VAL A 332 1.25 23.87 -46.50
C VAL A 332 1.17 23.52 -45.02
N GLU A 333 0.17 24.03 -44.29
CA GLU A 333 -0.06 23.65 -42.89
C GLU A 333 -0.49 22.17 -42.81
N LYS A 334 0.40 21.34 -42.26
CA LYS A 334 0.22 19.90 -42.14
C LYS A 334 -0.78 19.54 -41.04
N GLU A 335 -0.97 20.41 -40.06
CA GLU A 335 -1.73 20.12 -38.86
C GLU A 335 -3.18 20.59 -38.99
N GLU A 336 -4.11 19.67 -39.26
CA GLU A 336 -5.54 19.97 -39.47
C GLU A 336 -6.20 20.75 -38.31
N SER A 337 -5.68 20.65 -37.09
CA SER A 337 -6.07 21.47 -35.92
C SER A 337 -5.79 22.97 -36.16
N THR A 338 -4.52 23.31 -36.38
CA THR A 338 -4.00 24.64 -36.65
C THR A 338 -4.62 25.21 -37.93
N LYS A 339 -4.71 24.39 -38.98
CA LYS A 339 -5.34 24.70 -40.26
C LYS A 339 -6.82 25.09 -40.12
N ALA A 340 -7.59 24.37 -39.30
CA ALA A 340 -8.99 24.71 -39.03
C ALA A 340 -9.13 26.03 -38.27
N TRP A 341 -8.22 26.34 -37.35
CA TRP A 341 -8.19 27.64 -36.66
C TRP A 341 -7.78 28.80 -37.58
N LEU A 342 -6.76 28.62 -38.43
CA LEU A 342 -6.37 29.60 -39.44
C LEU A 342 -7.51 29.84 -40.47
N GLN A 343 -8.26 28.80 -40.84
CA GLN A 343 -9.46 28.94 -41.68
C GLN A 343 -10.61 29.69 -41.00
N LYS A 344 -10.71 29.70 -39.65
CA LYS A 344 -11.65 30.58 -38.95
C LYS A 344 -11.17 32.03 -39.00
N ALA A 345 -9.89 32.27 -38.73
CA ALA A 345 -9.29 33.61 -38.80
C ALA A 345 -9.46 34.22 -40.20
N GLU A 346 -9.20 33.48 -41.28
CA GLU A 346 -9.38 33.92 -42.67
C GLU A 346 -10.86 34.18 -43.05
N LYS A 347 -11.82 33.64 -42.29
CA LYS A 347 -13.28 33.83 -42.47
C LYS A 347 -13.90 34.82 -41.48
N SER A 348 -13.11 35.39 -40.58
CA SER A 348 -13.56 36.35 -39.56
C SER A 348 -13.46 37.79 -40.06
N ASP A 349 -14.37 38.66 -39.64
CA ASP A 349 -14.39 40.08 -40.05
C ASP A 349 -13.12 40.85 -39.63
N THR A 350 -12.40 40.34 -38.63
CA THR A 350 -11.16 40.92 -38.09
C THR A 350 -9.90 40.33 -38.73
N GLY A 351 -10.02 39.24 -39.50
CA GLY A 351 -8.89 38.44 -39.94
C GLY A 351 -8.16 37.73 -38.79
N LEU A 352 -8.78 37.54 -37.62
CA LEU A 352 -8.17 37.06 -36.38
C LEU A 352 -9.11 36.12 -35.62
N GLU A 353 -8.55 35.12 -34.97
CA GLU A 353 -9.29 34.22 -34.07
C GLU A 353 -8.45 33.92 -32.81
N THR A 354 -9.12 33.69 -31.67
CA THR A 354 -8.46 33.48 -30.38
C THR A 354 -8.90 32.21 -29.68
N SER A 355 -7.98 31.59 -28.96
CA SER A 355 -8.27 30.51 -28.01
C SER A 355 -7.60 30.86 -26.68
N GLU A 356 -8.36 31.52 -25.78
CA GLU A 356 -7.99 31.72 -24.37
C GLU A 356 -8.18 30.44 -23.54
N ASN A 357 -7.64 29.32 -24.02
CA ASN A 357 -7.63 28.07 -23.28
C ASN A 357 -6.50 28.10 -22.22
N ALA A 358 -6.73 28.86 -21.15
CA ALA A 358 -5.92 28.86 -19.93
C ALA A 358 -5.52 27.40 -19.61
N PRO A 359 -4.23 27.06 -19.46
CA PRO A 359 -3.05 27.92 -19.22
C PRO A 359 -2.56 28.79 -20.39
N LYS A 360 -2.92 28.50 -21.64
CA LYS A 360 -2.26 29.02 -22.83
C LYS A 360 -3.19 29.83 -23.73
N THR A 361 -2.79 31.07 -24.03
CA THR A 361 -3.52 31.95 -24.96
C THR A 361 -2.94 31.83 -26.36
N TYR A 362 -3.79 31.49 -27.33
CA TYR A 362 -3.45 31.40 -28.75
C TYR A 362 -4.12 32.52 -29.53
N VAL A 363 -3.37 33.15 -30.44
CA VAL A 363 -3.87 34.07 -31.46
C VAL A 363 -3.56 33.46 -32.83
N PHE A 364 -4.60 33.22 -33.61
CA PHE A 364 -4.53 32.74 -34.99
C PHE A 364 -4.80 33.91 -35.95
N ALA A 365 -3.96 34.08 -36.96
CA ALA A 365 -4.05 35.18 -37.90
C ALA A 365 -4.28 34.71 -39.35
N SER A 366 -5.21 35.41 -40.02
CA SER A 366 -5.36 35.42 -41.47
C SER A 366 -4.04 35.73 -42.19
N LYS A 367 -3.99 35.42 -43.48
CA LYS A 367 -2.85 35.79 -44.34
C LYS A 367 -2.63 37.31 -44.36
N ALA A 368 -3.70 38.09 -44.36
CA ALA A 368 -3.65 39.54 -44.33
C ALA A 368 -3.09 40.10 -43.01
N MET A 369 -3.44 39.49 -41.88
CA MET A 369 -3.05 39.98 -40.54
C MET A 369 -1.72 39.42 -40.04
N THR A 370 -1.23 38.32 -40.60
CA THR A 370 -0.02 37.62 -40.12
C THR A 370 1.20 38.55 -40.04
N ALA A 371 1.51 39.30 -41.11
CA ALA A 371 2.66 40.21 -41.13
C ALA A 371 2.49 41.42 -40.18
N LYS A 372 1.26 41.89 -39.97
CA LYS A 372 0.96 43.00 -39.04
C LYS A 372 1.23 42.57 -37.60
N LEU A 373 0.63 41.46 -37.15
CA LEU A 373 0.79 40.99 -35.78
C LEU A 373 2.18 40.42 -35.49
N GLN A 374 2.87 39.78 -36.44
CA GLN A 374 4.26 39.36 -36.26
C GLN A 374 5.17 40.56 -35.93
N ASN A 375 4.96 41.70 -36.60
CA ASN A 375 5.73 42.92 -36.35
C ASN A 375 5.35 43.57 -35.01
N THR A 376 4.07 43.58 -34.62
CA THR A 376 3.65 44.03 -33.28
C THR A 376 4.25 43.16 -32.17
N ALA A 377 4.23 41.84 -32.31
CA ALA A 377 4.83 40.91 -31.35
C ALA A 377 6.35 41.13 -31.24
N ARG A 378 7.05 41.35 -32.37
CA ARG A 378 8.47 41.71 -32.42
C ARG A 378 8.82 43.01 -31.69
N GLN A 379 7.91 44.00 -31.69
CA GLN A 379 8.08 45.24 -30.92
C GLN A 379 7.85 45.01 -29.42
N LEU A 380 6.76 44.33 -29.05
CA LEU A 380 6.39 44.07 -27.65
C LEU A 380 7.33 43.07 -26.94
N ARG A 381 8.09 42.26 -27.69
CA ARG A 381 9.21 41.44 -27.18
C ARG A 381 10.06 42.22 -26.17
N GLN A 382 10.46 43.45 -26.51
CA GLN A 382 11.44 44.25 -25.76
C GLN A 382 10.92 44.79 -24.41
N THR A 383 9.64 44.56 -24.07
CA THR A 383 9.01 45.09 -22.84
C THR A 383 8.18 44.07 -22.07
N CYS A 384 7.68 43.00 -22.72
CA CYS A 384 6.75 42.04 -22.10
C CYS A 384 7.35 40.65 -21.80
N TYR A 385 8.23 40.12 -22.65
CA TYR A 385 8.43 38.67 -22.79
C TYR A 385 9.78 38.14 -22.26
N ASP A 386 10.43 38.89 -21.36
CA ASP A 386 11.62 38.42 -20.64
C ASP A 386 11.28 37.34 -19.59
N VAL A 387 10.04 37.31 -19.08
CA VAL A 387 9.58 36.42 -17.99
C VAL A 387 8.59 35.36 -18.48
N ARG A 388 7.86 35.62 -19.58
CA ARG A 388 6.90 34.70 -20.22
C ARG A 388 7.33 34.45 -21.66
N LYS A 389 7.20 33.22 -22.14
CA LYS A 389 7.52 32.87 -23.53
C LYS A 389 6.36 33.20 -24.47
N LEU A 390 6.70 33.76 -25.63
CA LEU A 390 5.83 33.89 -26.79
C LEU A 390 6.41 33.05 -27.94
N TYR A 391 5.62 32.10 -28.44
CA TYR A 391 5.97 31.25 -29.57
C TYR A 391 5.31 31.80 -30.84
N ILE A 392 6.09 32.01 -31.90
CA ILE A 392 5.60 32.52 -33.19
C ILE A 392 5.76 31.43 -34.24
N THR A 393 4.65 30.98 -34.83
CA THR A 393 4.64 29.91 -35.85
C THR A 393 4.08 30.45 -37.16
N ILE A 394 4.84 30.35 -38.24
CA ILE A 394 4.47 30.82 -39.59
C ILE A 394 4.98 29.82 -40.63
N ASP A 395 4.09 29.32 -41.50
CA ASP A 395 4.41 28.43 -42.63
C ASP A 395 5.38 27.29 -42.24
N ASP A 396 4.94 26.36 -41.37
CA ASP A 396 5.74 25.26 -40.80
C ASP A 396 6.99 25.68 -39.97
N THR A 397 7.29 26.98 -39.86
CA THR A 397 8.47 27.49 -39.15
C THR A 397 8.09 28.01 -37.77
N ILE A 398 8.63 27.41 -36.72
CA ILE A 398 8.61 28.01 -35.37
C ILE A 398 9.78 29.02 -35.32
N GLU A 399 9.45 30.30 -35.26
CA GLU A 399 10.38 31.35 -34.83
C GLU A 399 10.36 31.37 -33.28
N THR A 400 11.33 30.69 -32.65
CA THR A 400 11.33 30.45 -31.19
C THR A 400 12.11 31.51 -30.42
N GLU A 401 11.60 31.96 -29.27
CA GLU A 401 12.11 33.10 -28.49
C GLU A 401 12.28 32.80 -26.98
N TYR A 402 13.45 33.19 -26.43
CA TYR A 402 13.82 33.36 -25.01
C TYR A 402 13.76 32.17 -24.02
N PRO A 403 14.58 32.15 -22.93
CA PRO A 403 15.25 33.29 -22.24
C PRO A 403 16.59 33.81 -22.82
N VAL A 404 17.08 33.25 -23.93
CA VAL A 404 18.17 33.79 -24.78
C VAL A 404 17.81 33.35 -26.21
N GLY A 405 18.08 34.04 -27.33
CA GLY A 405 18.81 35.29 -27.61
C GLY A 405 18.66 35.66 -29.09
N THR A 406 18.60 34.63 -29.94
CA THR A 406 18.40 34.67 -31.40
C THR A 406 17.13 33.92 -31.80
N TRP A 407 16.45 34.42 -32.84
CA TRP A 407 15.33 33.74 -33.50
C TRP A 407 15.77 32.40 -34.09
N THR A 408 15.59 31.32 -33.34
CA THR A 408 15.90 29.97 -33.83
C THR A 408 14.73 29.50 -34.69
N LYS A 409 14.90 29.59 -36.01
CA LYS A 409 13.95 29.06 -36.98
C LYS A 409 14.05 27.54 -37.01
N VAL A 410 13.14 26.87 -36.32
CA VAL A 410 13.00 25.41 -36.37
C VAL A 410 11.88 25.08 -37.36
N LYS A 411 12.17 24.25 -38.35
CA LYS A 411 11.17 23.75 -39.30
C LYS A 411 10.51 22.49 -38.74
N ARG A 412 9.17 22.42 -38.81
CA ARG A 412 8.33 21.25 -38.49
C ARG A 412 8.27 20.24 -39.65
#